data_AF-A0AAN7ZTA9-F1
#
_entry.id   AF-A0AAN7ZTA9-F1
#
_cell.length_a   1.000
_cell.length_b   1.000
_cell.length_c   1.000
_cell.angle_alpha   90.00
_cell.angle_beta   90.00
_cell.angle_gamma   90.00
#
_symmetry.space_group_name_H-M   'P 1'
#
loop_
_entity.id
_entity.type
_entity.pdbx_description
1 polymer ?
#
loop_
_entity_poly.entity_id
_entity_poly.type
_entity_poly.pdbx_seq_one_letter_code
_entity_poly.pdbx_strand_id
1 'polypeptide(L)'
;MAKSKKRKVTNHSTNNKPPAKQQSAKAAKPGPSPKAKPTIPFHSEDRILLIGEGDFSFAKSLVDHHACYQVVATCYDSQEALYEKYQPQAEEHTKYLEESGQTVLYGINATALDRTKKLINLGPQWDVIIFNFPHVGGKSKDVNRQVRFNQELLVSFFKAAIPLLADNGTIVVTLFEGEPYDLWNIRDLARHSALEVQRSFKFAADVYPGYSHARTLGNIDGGGGWKGENRDARSFVFQKQGASGEKQPEWKRGSKASKKRKREGEKDTSDDDD
;
A
#
# COMPACT_ATOMS: atom_id res chain seq x y z
N MET A 1 7.59 -26.53 100.62
CA MET A 1 6.31 -25.77 100.57
C MET A 1 6.45 -24.79 99.40
N ALA A 2 5.61 -24.69 98.34
CA ALA A 2 4.34 -25.28 97.98
C ALA A 2 4.19 -25.36 96.42
N LYS A 3 3.68 -26.52 95.94
CA LYS A 3 2.72 -26.81 94.84
C LYS A 3 2.85 -26.09 93.46
N SER A 4 3.26 -26.79 92.37
CA SER A 4 2.43 -27.56 91.38
C SER A 4 1.61 -26.69 90.41
N LYS A 5 1.68 -26.81 89.06
CA LYS A 5 1.26 -27.95 88.22
C LYS A 5 1.68 -27.76 86.74
N LYS A 6 2.07 -28.85 86.06
CA LYS A 6 2.17 -28.99 84.59
C LYS A 6 0.78 -28.98 83.92
N ARG A 7 0.66 -28.49 82.67
CA ARG A 7 -0.10 -29.13 81.58
C ARG A 7 0.27 -28.59 80.19
N LYS A 8 0.15 -29.49 79.20
CA LYS A 8 0.63 -29.47 77.80
C LYS A 8 -0.43 -28.94 76.81
N VAL A 9 0.06 -28.30 75.74
CA VAL A 9 -0.23 -28.45 74.27
C VAL A 9 -1.60 -28.08 73.68
N THR A 10 -1.54 -27.25 72.63
CA THR A 10 -2.31 -27.33 71.36
C THR A 10 -1.37 -26.90 70.19
N ASN A 11 -1.04 -27.78 69.24
CA ASN A 11 -1.54 -27.92 67.84
C ASN A 11 -1.43 -26.63 66.99
N HIS A 12 -0.70 -26.58 65.87
CA HIS A 12 -0.86 -27.23 64.54
C HIS A 12 0.40 -26.91 63.69
N SER A 13 0.81 -27.51 62.56
CA SER A 13 0.41 -28.66 61.73
C SER A 13 1.56 -28.96 60.73
N THR A 14 1.88 -30.24 60.55
CA THR A 14 2.27 -30.98 59.31
C THR A 14 3.29 -30.43 58.29
N ASN A 15 4.47 -31.05 58.36
CA ASN A 15 5.29 -31.69 57.31
C ASN A 15 4.72 -31.77 55.86
N ASN A 16 5.48 -31.34 54.84
CA ASN A 16 5.57 -32.05 53.55
C ASN A 16 6.74 -31.60 52.64
N LYS A 17 7.27 -32.59 51.91
CA LYS A 17 8.46 -32.61 51.02
C LYS A 17 8.59 -31.48 49.98
N PRO A 18 9.82 -31.17 49.51
CA PRO A 18 10.03 -30.25 48.40
C PRO A 18 9.57 -30.85 47.05
N PRO A 19 8.94 -30.04 46.16
CA PRO A 19 8.44 -30.53 44.89
C PRO A 19 9.55 -30.68 43.83
N ALA A 20 9.37 -31.68 42.97
CA ALA A 20 10.22 -31.99 41.83
C ALA A 20 10.23 -30.86 40.79
N LYS A 21 11.40 -30.58 40.20
CA LYS A 21 11.59 -29.63 39.09
C LYS A 21 10.83 -30.13 37.86
N GLN A 22 9.71 -29.50 37.52
CA GLN A 22 9.13 -29.58 36.18
C GLN A 22 10.04 -28.82 35.22
N GLN A 23 10.67 -29.54 34.29
CA GLN A 23 11.29 -28.94 33.11
C GLN A 23 10.17 -28.37 32.23
N SER A 24 10.06 -27.06 32.18
CA SER A 24 9.27 -26.38 31.15
C SER A 24 9.94 -26.64 29.80
N ALA A 25 9.24 -27.37 28.93
CA ALA A 25 9.63 -27.49 27.53
C ALA A 25 9.68 -26.07 26.93
N LYS A 26 10.88 -25.63 26.54
CA LYS A 26 11.04 -24.38 25.77
C LYS A 26 10.26 -24.55 24.47
N ALA A 27 9.19 -23.76 24.31
CA ALA A 27 8.52 -23.62 23.04
C ALA A 27 9.56 -23.22 21.99
N ALA A 28 9.74 -24.08 20.98
CA ALA A 28 10.56 -23.76 19.83
C ALA A 28 10.04 -22.46 19.21
N LYS A 29 10.93 -21.49 18.98
CA LYS A 29 10.59 -20.30 18.20
C LYS A 29 10.04 -20.79 16.85
N PRO A 30 8.85 -20.33 16.40
CA PRO A 30 8.38 -20.66 15.07
C PRO A 30 9.48 -20.26 14.08
N GLY A 31 9.83 -21.19 13.19
CA GLY A 31 10.75 -20.91 12.08
C GLY A 31 10.24 -19.72 11.26
N PRO A 32 11.11 -19.08 10.46
CA PRO A 32 10.70 -17.95 9.64
C PRO A 32 9.48 -18.35 8.80
N SER A 33 8.38 -17.62 8.96
CA SER A 33 7.21 -17.79 8.12
C SER A 33 7.61 -17.60 6.65
N PRO A 34 7.08 -18.40 5.71
CA PRO A 34 7.34 -18.18 4.30
C PRO A 34 6.97 -16.74 3.96
N LYS A 35 7.93 -15.98 3.42
CA LYS A 35 7.70 -14.58 3.01
C LYS A 35 6.51 -14.57 2.06
N ALA A 36 5.47 -13.81 2.40
CA ALA A 36 4.32 -13.63 1.52
C ALA A 36 4.81 -13.15 0.16
N LYS A 37 4.26 -13.70 -0.93
CA LYS A 37 4.60 -13.23 -2.28
C LYS A 37 4.27 -11.72 -2.38
N PRO A 38 5.20 -10.90 -2.88
CA PRO A 38 4.95 -9.48 -3.09
C PRO A 38 3.74 -9.28 -4.02
N THR A 39 3.00 -8.19 -3.79
CA THR A 39 1.85 -7.82 -4.63
C THR A 39 2.30 -6.81 -5.68
N ILE A 40 2.03 -7.09 -6.96
CA ILE A 40 2.13 -6.13 -8.06
C ILE A 40 0.72 -5.61 -8.34
N PRO A 41 0.48 -4.27 -8.34
CA PRO A 41 -0.86 -3.72 -8.45
C PRO A 41 -1.33 -3.49 -9.89
N PHE A 42 -0.65 -4.05 -10.87
CA PHE A 42 -0.92 -3.91 -12.30
C PHE A 42 -0.55 -5.20 -13.04
N HIS A 43 -1.02 -5.31 -14.28
CA HIS A 43 -0.68 -6.32 -15.27
C HIS A 43 0.14 -5.72 -16.41
N SER A 44 0.79 -6.56 -17.22
CA SER A 44 1.58 -6.12 -18.38
C SER A 44 0.74 -5.39 -19.43
N GLU A 45 -0.53 -5.77 -19.54
CA GLU A 45 -1.50 -5.23 -20.50
C GLU A 45 -2.22 -3.98 -20.01
N ASP A 46 -2.06 -3.60 -18.73
CA ASP A 46 -2.73 -2.42 -18.19
C ASP A 46 -2.17 -1.15 -18.83
N ARG A 47 -3.06 -0.19 -19.06
CA ARG A 47 -2.69 1.16 -19.46
C ARG A 47 -2.31 1.97 -18.22
N ILE A 48 -1.01 2.21 -18.04
CA ILE A 48 -0.43 2.72 -16.80
C ILE A 48 0.01 4.18 -16.96
N LEU A 49 -0.45 5.04 -16.06
CA LEU A 49 0.02 6.41 -15.91
C LEU A 49 0.82 6.56 -14.61
N LEU A 50 2.10 6.85 -14.72
CA LEU A 50 2.99 7.12 -13.58
C LEU A 50 3.11 8.62 -13.36
N ILE A 51 2.85 9.05 -12.13
CA ILE A 51 2.82 10.45 -11.73
C ILE A 51 3.98 10.75 -10.79
N GLY A 52 4.71 11.82 -11.09
CA GLY A 52 5.75 12.34 -10.21
C GLY A 52 6.96 11.42 -10.13
N GLU A 53 7.35 10.78 -11.23
CA GLU A 53 8.63 10.07 -11.33
C GLU A 53 9.77 11.03 -10.96
N GLY A 54 10.72 10.52 -10.17
CA GLY A 54 11.98 11.18 -9.92
C GLY A 54 12.92 10.91 -11.09
N ASP A 55 13.86 9.99 -10.90
CA ASP A 55 14.82 9.62 -11.94
C ASP A 55 14.31 8.60 -12.97
N PHE A 56 12.99 8.32 -13.01
CA PHE A 56 12.35 7.36 -13.93
C PHE A 56 12.79 5.89 -13.80
N SER A 57 13.56 5.53 -12.76
CA SER A 57 14.02 4.15 -12.55
C SER A 57 12.86 3.18 -12.29
N PHE A 58 11.77 3.63 -11.66
CA PHE A 58 10.57 2.81 -11.45
C PHE A 58 9.90 2.50 -12.78
N ALA A 59 9.62 3.54 -13.59
CA ALA A 59 9.06 3.37 -14.93
C ALA A 59 9.90 2.42 -15.80
N LYS A 60 11.23 2.59 -15.81
CA LYS A 60 12.13 1.68 -16.54
C LYS A 60 11.95 0.24 -16.09
N SER A 61 11.88 0.00 -14.79
CA SER A 61 11.70 -1.35 -14.22
C SER A 61 10.40 -2.01 -14.67
N LEU A 62 9.30 -1.25 -14.75
CA LEU A 62 8.01 -1.76 -15.23
C LEU A 62 8.11 -2.28 -16.67
N VAL A 63 8.80 -1.55 -17.53
CA VAL A 63 8.96 -1.91 -18.95
C VAL A 63 9.91 -3.10 -19.10
N ASP A 64 11.08 -3.03 -18.47
CA ASP A 64 12.18 -3.98 -18.66
C ASP A 64 11.91 -5.34 -17.96
N HIS A 65 11.28 -5.32 -16.78
CA HIS A 65 11.14 -6.51 -15.93
C HIS A 65 9.71 -6.98 -15.72
N HIS A 66 8.71 -6.10 -15.84
CA HIS A 66 7.30 -6.46 -15.73
C HIS A 66 6.58 -6.53 -17.09
N ALA A 67 7.33 -6.30 -18.19
CA ALA A 67 6.83 -6.34 -19.56
C ALA A 67 5.60 -5.44 -19.80
N CYS A 68 5.49 -4.33 -19.05
CA CYS A 68 4.46 -3.33 -19.28
C CYS A 68 4.78 -2.56 -20.56
N TYR A 69 3.84 -2.53 -21.50
CA TYR A 69 4.06 -1.93 -22.83
C TYR A 69 3.14 -0.74 -23.14
N GLN A 70 2.26 -0.35 -22.21
CA GLN A 70 1.39 0.83 -22.32
C GLN A 70 1.62 1.83 -21.16
N VAL A 71 2.87 2.24 -20.98
CA VAL A 71 3.31 3.12 -19.90
C VAL A 71 3.42 4.57 -20.39
N VAL A 72 2.81 5.48 -19.64
CA VAL A 72 3.09 6.92 -19.71
C VAL A 72 3.69 7.37 -18.39
N ALA A 73 4.97 7.75 -18.42
CA ALA A 73 5.71 8.17 -17.26
C ALA A 73 5.83 9.69 -17.22
N THR A 74 5.55 10.30 -16.07
CA THR A 74 5.49 11.76 -15.95
C THR A 74 6.21 12.29 -14.73
N CYS A 75 6.81 13.48 -14.86
CA CYS A 75 7.40 14.21 -13.74
C CYS A 75 6.93 15.68 -13.72
N TYR A 76 7.07 16.32 -12.55
CA TYR A 76 6.73 17.74 -12.40
C TYR A 76 7.81 18.66 -12.97
N ASP A 77 9.08 18.26 -12.88
CA ASP A 77 10.20 19.04 -13.39
C ASP A 77 10.11 19.18 -14.93
N SER A 78 10.69 20.27 -15.46
CA SER A 78 11.00 20.33 -16.90
C SER A 78 12.09 19.31 -17.22
N GLN A 79 12.29 19.01 -18.50
CA GLN A 79 13.32 18.06 -18.91
C GLN A 79 14.72 18.52 -18.48
N GLU A 80 15.02 19.81 -18.62
CA GLU A 80 16.30 20.38 -18.24
C GLU A 80 16.55 20.27 -16.74
N ALA A 81 15.55 20.65 -15.93
CA ALA A 81 15.64 20.56 -14.47
C ALA A 81 15.73 19.12 -13.97
N LEU A 82 15.05 18.19 -14.64
CA LEU A 82 15.16 16.76 -14.35
C LEU A 82 16.59 16.28 -14.55
N TYR A 83 17.19 16.55 -15.71
CA TYR A 83 18.54 16.07 -16.02
C TYR A 83 19.59 16.71 -15.12
N GLU A 84 19.44 17.99 -14.77
CA GLU A 84 20.33 18.64 -13.81
C GLU A 84 20.29 17.96 -12.43
N LYS A 85 19.09 17.63 -11.94
CA LYS A 85 18.88 17.03 -10.61
C LYS A 85 19.31 15.57 -10.51
N TYR A 86 19.09 14.78 -11.55
CA TYR A 86 19.20 13.32 -11.50
C TYR A 86 20.19 12.77 -12.54
N GLN A 87 21.17 13.57 -12.94
CA GLN A 87 22.26 13.12 -13.81
C GLN A 87 23.18 12.09 -13.12
N PRO A 88 23.67 11.09 -13.88
CA PRO A 88 23.40 10.85 -15.30
C PRO A 88 22.11 10.05 -15.56
N GLN A 89 21.58 9.37 -14.53
CA GLN A 89 20.66 8.24 -14.74
C GLN A 89 19.30 8.62 -15.32
N ALA A 90 18.78 9.83 -15.06
CA ALA A 90 17.46 10.20 -15.56
C ALA A 90 17.41 10.27 -17.10
N GLU A 91 18.46 10.79 -17.75
CA GLU A 91 18.52 10.84 -19.21
C GLU A 91 18.60 9.44 -19.82
N GLU A 92 19.37 8.53 -19.21
CA GLU A 92 19.45 7.14 -19.64
C GLU A 92 18.09 6.43 -19.52
N HIS A 93 17.40 6.63 -18.40
CA HIS A 93 16.10 6.02 -18.15
C HIS A 93 15.00 6.56 -19.07
N THR A 94 14.90 7.88 -19.26
CA THR A 94 13.88 8.47 -20.15
C THR A 94 14.12 8.06 -21.59
N LYS A 95 15.38 8.06 -22.06
CA LYS A 95 15.73 7.59 -23.40
C LYS A 95 15.36 6.12 -23.61
N TYR A 96 15.67 5.23 -22.65
CA TYR A 96 15.28 3.82 -22.73
C TYR A 96 13.76 3.66 -22.86
N LEU A 97 12.98 4.42 -22.10
CA LEU A 97 11.52 4.36 -22.15
C LEU A 97 10.99 4.76 -23.54
N GLU A 98 11.50 5.87 -24.08
CA GLU A 98 11.12 6.37 -25.41
C GLU A 98 11.53 5.39 -26.53
N GLU A 99 12.75 4.85 -26.48
CA GLU A 99 13.24 3.83 -27.42
C GLU A 99 12.44 2.51 -27.32
N SER A 100 11.89 2.21 -26.14
CA SER A 100 10.97 1.09 -25.91
C SER A 100 9.52 1.40 -26.29
N GLY A 101 9.26 2.52 -26.96
CA GLY A 101 7.94 2.92 -27.45
C GLY A 101 7.00 3.48 -26.38
N GLN A 102 7.51 3.79 -25.18
CA GLN A 102 6.72 4.36 -24.10
C GLN A 102 6.72 5.90 -24.17
N THR A 103 5.77 6.54 -23.50
CA THR A 103 5.68 8.01 -23.51
C THR A 103 6.24 8.61 -22.22
N VAL A 104 7.15 9.58 -22.36
CA VAL A 104 7.65 10.39 -21.24
C VAL A 104 7.10 11.81 -21.36
N LEU A 105 6.53 12.36 -20.28
CA LEU A 105 6.01 13.73 -20.24
C LEU A 105 6.58 14.53 -19.07
N TYR A 106 7.17 15.68 -19.39
CA TYR A 106 7.71 16.63 -18.42
C TYR A 106 6.71 17.77 -18.11
N GLY A 107 6.88 18.39 -16.94
CA GLY A 107 6.07 19.54 -16.52
C GLY A 107 4.63 19.19 -16.14
N ILE A 108 4.38 17.96 -15.70
CA ILE A 108 3.02 17.47 -15.41
C ILE A 108 2.69 17.76 -13.94
N ASN A 109 1.69 18.63 -13.73
CA ASN A 109 1.19 18.94 -12.40
C ASN A 109 0.15 17.91 -11.95
N ALA A 110 0.49 17.13 -10.92
CA ALA A 110 -0.38 16.13 -10.31
C ALA A 110 -1.73 16.68 -9.80
N THR A 111 -1.84 17.98 -9.51
CA THR A 111 -3.09 18.61 -9.03
C THR A 111 -3.98 19.17 -10.16
N ALA A 112 -3.58 18.97 -11.42
CA ALA A 112 -4.26 19.49 -12.59
C ALA A 112 -4.23 18.52 -13.79
N LEU A 113 -4.18 17.21 -13.52
CA LEU A 113 -4.11 16.16 -14.55
C LEU A 113 -5.30 16.24 -15.52
N ASP A 114 -6.51 16.43 -14.98
CA ASP A 114 -7.78 16.62 -15.68
C ASP A 114 -7.83 17.86 -16.60
N ARG A 115 -6.88 18.80 -16.44
CA ARG A 115 -6.77 20.02 -17.26
C ARG A 115 -5.50 20.02 -18.12
N THR A 116 -4.69 18.96 -18.05
CA THR A 116 -3.43 18.87 -18.76
C THR A 116 -3.65 18.34 -20.17
N LYS A 117 -3.65 19.24 -21.16
CA LYS A 117 -3.91 18.91 -22.59
C LYS A 117 -3.07 17.74 -23.10
N LYS A 118 -1.79 17.66 -22.71
CA LYS A 118 -0.90 16.55 -23.10
C LYS A 118 -1.44 15.18 -22.67
N LEU A 119 -2.08 15.08 -21.50
CA LEU A 119 -2.69 13.84 -21.01
C LEU A 119 -4.07 13.61 -21.61
N ILE A 120 -4.90 14.65 -21.71
CA ILE A 120 -6.25 14.57 -22.29
C ILE A 120 -6.20 14.12 -23.75
N ASN A 121 -5.22 14.61 -24.52
CA ASN A 121 -5.08 14.26 -25.93
C ASN A 121 -4.66 12.81 -26.17
N LEU A 122 -4.20 12.09 -25.13
CA LEU A 122 -3.93 10.65 -25.23
C LEU A 122 -5.21 9.80 -25.14
N GLY A 123 -6.39 10.40 -24.94
CA GLY A 123 -7.65 9.67 -24.79
C GLY A 123 -7.73 8.97 -23.43
N PRO A 124 -7.98 9.71 -22.34
CA PRO A 124 -7.80 9.21 -20.97
C PRO A 124 -8.81 8.11 -20.63
N GLN A 125 -8.28 6.92 -20.40
CA GLN A 125 -8.93 5.73 -19.84
C GLN A 125 -7.82 4.88 -19.24
N TRP A 126 -7.32 5.28 -18.07
CA TRP A 126 -6.21 4.59 -17.41
C TRP A 126 -6.72 3.45 -16.54
N ASP A 127 -6.16 2.26 -16.72
CA ASP A 127 -6.44 1.10 -15.88
C ASP A 127 -5.78 1.29 -14.51
N VAL A 128 -4.58 1.87 -14.49
CA VAL A 128 -3.83 2.15 -13.26
C VAL A 128 -3.14 3.51 -13.33
N ILE A 129 -3.42 4.36 -12.35
CA ILE A 129 -2.67 5.61 -12.12
C ILE A 129 -1.84 5.44 -10.84
N ILE A 130 -0.52 5.57 -10.93
CA ILE A 130 0.39 5.35 -9.80
C ILE A 130 1.06 6.66 -9.41
N PHE A 131 1.02 7.01 -8.12
CA PHE A 131 1.78 8.13 -7.57
C PHE A 131 2.59 7.64 -6.36
N ASN A 132 3.87 7.35 -6.59
CA ASN A 132 4.76 6.84 -5.55
C ASN A 132 5.40 7.99 -4.75
N PHE A 133 5.31 7.90 -3.43
CA PHE A 133 5.93 8.83 -2.47
C PHE A 133 5.66 10.32 -2.74
N PRO A 134 4.40 10.73 -2.98
CA PRO A 134 4.05 12.12 -3.26
C PRO A 134 4.51 13.06 -2.14
N HIS A 135 5.12 14.19 -2.51
CA HIS A 135 5.54 15.21 -1.54
C HIS A 135 5.63 16.60 -2.18
N VAL A 136 5.29 17.66 -1.44
CA VAL A 136 5.33 19.06 -1.92
C VAL A 136 6.71 19.71 -1.95
N GLY A 137 7.78 18.97 -1.65
CA GLY A 137 9.16 19.47 -1.70
C GLY A 137 9.55 20.58 -0.70
N GLY A 138 9.22 20.46 0.60
CA GLY A 138 9.86 21.29 1.64
C GLY A 138 9.31 22.71 1.80
N LYS A 139 8.03 22.95 1.48
CA LYS A 139 7.34 24.24 1.63
C LYS A 139 7.36 24.84 3.04
N SER A 140 7.59 24.04 4.07
CA SER A 140 7.76 24.50 5.44
C SER A 140 8.70 23.61 6.24
N LYS A 141 9.31 24.15 7.30
CA LYS A 141 10.04 23.38 8.33
C LYS A 141 9.13 22.92 9.48
N ASP A 142 7.91 23.45 9.54
CA ASP A 142 6.92 23.07 10.55
C ASP A 142 6.20 21.78 10.12
N VAL A 143 6.28 20.75 10.98
CA VAL A 143 5.74 19.42 10.70
C VAL A 143 4.25 19.46 10.39
N ASN A 144 3.46 20.22 11.16
CA ASN A 144 2.01 20.27 10.98
C ASN A 144 1.63 20.98 9.68
N ARG A 145 2.35 22.04 9.31
CA ARG A 145 2.15 22.69 8.00
C ARG A 145 2.54 21.77 6.85
N GLN A 146 3.66 21.05 6.97
CA GLN A 146 4.08 20.06 5.97
C GLN A 146 3.03 18.95 5.80
N VAL A 147 2.48 18.42 6.90
CA VAL A 147 1.38 17.44 6.86
C VAL A 147 0.19 18.02 6.08
N ARG A 148 -0.27 19.22 6.41
CA ARG A 148 -1.40 19.86 5.71
C ARG A 148 -1.15 20.05 4.21
N PHE A 149 0.04 20.51 3.81
CA PHE A 149 0.37 20.68 2.40
C PHE A 149 0.40 19.35 1.63
N ASN A 150 0.93 18.29 2.25
CA ASN A 150 0.94 16.97 1.62
C ASN A 150 -0.46 16.33 1.57
N GLN A 151 -1.31 16.57 2.57
CA GLN A 151 -2.72 16.19 2.52
C GLN A 151 -3.46 16.91 1.38
N GLU A 152 -3.25 18.22 1.22
CA GLU A 152 -3.85 19.01 0.15
C GLU A 152 -3.39 18.55 -1.24
N LEU A 153 -2.10 18.19 -1.39
CA LEU A 153 -1.56 17.58 -2.61
C LEU A 153 -2.32 16.30 -2.97
N LEU A 154 -2.50 15.39 -2.01
CA LEU A 154 -3.20 14.13 -2.23
C LEU A 154 -4.67 14.33 -2.60
N VAL A 155 -5.40 15.19 -1.87
CA VAL A 155 -6.81 15.49 -2.17
C VAL A 155 -6.95 16.08 -3.58
N SER A 156 -6.07 17.02 -3.95
CA SER A 156 -6.11 17.65 -5.27
C SER A 156 -5.73 16.65 -6.37
N PHE A 157 -4.76 15.78 -6.12
CA PHE A 157 -4.39 14.69 -7.01
C PHE A 157 -5.56 13.72 -7.24
N PHE A 158 -6.21 13.24 -6.17
CA PHE A 158 -7.35 12.33 -6.31
C PHE A 158 -8.45 12.94 -7.17
N LYS A 159 -8.82 14.20 -6.91
CA LYS A 159 -9.82 14.92 -7.71
C LYS A 159 -9.42 15.05 -9.18
N ALA A 160 -8.15 15.29 -9.47
CA ALA A 160 -7.64 15.42 -10.84
C ALA A 160 -7.46 14.07 -11.56
N ALA A 161 -7.23 12.98 -10.82
CA ALA A 161 -7.01 11.64 -11.38
C ALA A 161 -8.33 10.90 -11.69
N ILE A 162 -9.36 11.08 -10.86
CA ILE A 162 -10.66 10.37 -11.02
C ILE A 162 -11.26 10.49 -12.43
N PRO A 163 -11.31 11.69 -13.07
CA PRO A 163 -11.87 11.83 -14.40
C PRO A 163 -11.08 11.11 -15.49
N LEU A 164 -9.84 10.71 -15.21
CA LEU A 164 -8.95 10.06 -16.18
C LEU A 164 -8.98 8.52 -16.09
N LEU A 165 -9.56 7.98 -15.02
CA LEU A 165 -9.66 6.54 -14.80
C LEU A 165 -10.67 5.91 -15.76
N ALA A 166 -10.31 4.73 -16.29
CA ALA A 166 -11.27 3.80 -16.86
C ALA A 166 -12.36 3.42 -15.83
N ASP A 167 -13.45 2.79 -16.28
CA ASP A 167 -14.59 2.45 -15.42
C ASP A 167 -14.18 1.62 -14.19
N ASN A 168 -13.29 0.65 -14.39
CA ASN A 168 -12.72 -0.20 -13.34
C ASN A 168 -11.26 0.16 -13.01
N GLY A 169 -10.83 1.36 -13.42
CA GLY A 169 -9.47 1.82 -13.19
C GLY A 169 -9.19 2.06 -11.72
N THR A 170 -7.93 1.90 -11.32
CA THR A 170 -7.48 2.09 -9.94
C THR A 170 -6.43 3.19 -9.83
N ILE A 171 -6.39 3.81 -8.64
CA ILE A 171 -5.31 4.71 -8.24
C ILE A 171 -4.46 3.98 -7.20
N VAL A 172 -3.16 3.96 -7.39
CA VAL A 172 -2.19 3.40 -6.44
C VAL A 172 -1.35 4.52 -5.88
N VAL A 173 -1.35 4.68 -4.56
CA VAL A 173 -0.44 5.61 -3.88
C VAL A 173 0.43 4.86 -2.90
N THR A 174 1.73 5.11 -2.96
CA THR A 174 2.71 4.51 -2.03
C THR A 174 3.23 5.58 -1.08
N LEU A 175 3.20 5.31 0.22
CA LEU A 175 3.76 6.16 1.27
C LEU A 175 4.78 5.38 2.10
N PHE A 176 5.75 6.08 2.68
CA PHE A 176 6.53 5.50 3.78
C PHE A 176 5.62 5.22 4.99
N GLU A 177 5.96 4.20 5.76
CA GLU A 177 5.29 3.93 7.04
C GLU A 177 5.94 4.76 8.17
N GLY A 178 5.12 5.16 9.15
CA GLY A 178 5.54 5.94 10.30
C GLY A 178 5.33 7.45 10.14
N GLU A 179 5.49 8.16 11.24
CA GLU A 179 5.43 9.63 11.29
C GLU A 179 6.48 10.29 10.37
N PRO A 180 6.14 11.37 9.65
CA PRO A 180 4.85 12.08 9.66
C PRO A 180 3.81 11.56 8.64
N TYR A 181 4.11 10.48 7.89
CA TYR A 181 3.27 9.99 6.80
C TYR A 181 1.96 9.39 7.30
N ASP A 182 1.97 8.77 8.47
CA ASP A 182 0.77 8.22 9.11
C ASP A 182 -0.27 9.33 9.40
N LEU A 183 0.16 10.54 9.78
CA LEU A 183 -0.72 11.69 10.00
C LEU A 183 -1.42 12.17 8.73
N TRP A 184 -0.95 11.78 7.55
CA TRP A 184 -1.60 12.20 6.31
C TRP A 184 -2.96 11.50 6.17
N ASN A 185 -3.15 10.35 6.81
CA ASN A 185 -4.42 9.62 6.86
C ASN A 185 -5.03 9.44 5.46
N ILE A 186 -4.23 8.89 4.54
CA ILE A 186 -4.56 8.83 3.10
C ILE A 186 -5.90 8.13 2.81
N ARG A 187 -6.31 7.17 3.64
CA ARG A 187 -7.60 6.47 3.51
C ARG A 187 -8.77 7.43 3.65
N ASP A 188 -8.71 8.31 4.65
CA ASP A 188 -9.77 9.29 4.90
C ASP A 188 -9.73 10.41 3.85
N LEU A 189 -8.54 10.83 3.40
CA LEU A 189 -8.42 11.79 2.29
C LEU A 189 -9.07 11.25 1.00
N ALA A 190 -8.80 9.99 0.66
CA ALA A 190 -9.37 9.33 -0.50
C ALA A 190 -10.91 9.22 -0.38
N ARG A 191 -11.41 8.81 0.81
CA ARG A 191 -12.87 8.73 1.07
C ARG A 191 -13.57 10.06 0.85
N HIS A 192 -13.02 11.15 1.36
CA HIS A 192 -13.58 12.49 1.15
C HIS A 192 -13.37 13.03 -0.28
N SER A 193 -12.65 12.29 -1.13
CA SER A 193 -12.44 12.57 -2.55
C SER A 193 -13.23 11.63 -3.46
N ALA A 194 -14.28 10.95 -2.94
CA ALA A 194 -15.13 10.01 -3.67
C ALA A 194 -14.43 8.73 -4.17
N LEU A 195 -13.37 8.32 -3.46
CA LEU A 195 -12.69 7.04 -3.66
C LEU A 195 -12.95 6.11 -2.47
N GLU A 196 -12.87 4.82 -2.70
CA GLU A 196 -12.83 3.82 -1.63
C GLU A 196 -11.52 3.02 -1.68
N VAL A 197 -11.05 2.58 -0.52
CA VAL A 197 -9.85 1.76 -0.44
C VAL A 197 -10.23 0.31 -0.69
N GLN A 198 -9.71 -0.27 -1.78
CA GLN A 198 -9.91 -1.68 -2.08
C GLN A 198 -9.01 -2.54 -1.19
N ARG A 199 -7.71 -2.23 -1.15
CA ARG A 199 -6.69 -2.97 -0.39
C ARG A 199 -5.44 -2.13 -0.15
N SER A 200 -4.56 -2.66 0.68
CA SER A 200 -3.20 -2.12 0.86
C SER A 200 -2.20 -3.24 1.07
N PHE A 201 -0.96 -3.06 0.64
CA PHE A 201 0.09 -4.06 0.75
C PHE A 201 1.46 -3.39 0.97
N LYS A 202 2.43 -4.15 1.50
CA LYS A 202 3.79 -3.66 1.66
C LYS A 202 4.41 -3.40 0.29
N PHE A 203 4.96 -2.21 0.07
CA PHE A 203 5.75 -1.92 -1.11
C PHE A 203 7.11 -2.62 -0.96
N ALA A 204 7.43 -3.47 -1.92
CA ALA A 204 8.65 -4.25 -1.97
C ALA A 204 9.55 -3.66 -3.05
N ALA A 205 10.54 -2.85 -2.70
CA ALA A 205 11.39 -2.20 -3.70
C ALA A 205 12.19 -3.21 -4.54
N ASP A 206 12.53 -4.36 -3.95
CA ASP A 206 13.31 -5.45 -4.56
C ASP A 206 12.59 -6.16 -5.72
N VAL A 207 11.27 -6.02 -5.86
CA VAL A 207 10.56 -6.54 -7.04
C VAL A 207 10.59 -5.61 -8.24
N TYR A 208 11.24 -4.45 -8.13
CA TYR A 208 11.49 -3.53 -9.22
C TYR A 208 13.00 -3.43 -9.45
N PRO A 209 13.62 -4.38 -10.17
CA PRO A 209 15.06 -4.33 -10.41
C PRO A 209 15.45 -3.01 -11.10
N GLY A 210 16.55 -2.41 -10.63
CA GLY A 210 17.02 -1.09 -11.09
C GLY A 210 16.34 0.11 -10.44
N TYR A 211 15.24 -0.08 -9.68
CA TYR A 211 14.59 1.02 -8.97
C TYR A 211 15.49 1.61 -7.88
N SER A 212 15.55 2.94 -7.84
CA SER A 212 16.19 3.72 -6.79
C SER A 212 15.23 4.80 -6.28
N HIS A 213 15.19 5.00 -4.96
CA HIS A 213 14.32 6.04 -4.42
C HIS A 213 14.96 7.44 -4.60
N ALA A 214 14.38 8.22 -5.51
CA ALA A 214 14.78 9.60 -5.77
C ALA A 214 14.05 10.60 -4.86
N ARG A 215 14.80 11.55 -4.27
CA ARG A 215 14.25 12.65 -3.46
C ARG A 215 13.95 13.86 -4.35
N THR A 216 13.01 14.72 -3.92
CA THR A 216 12.65 15.97 -4.65
C THR A 216 13.81 16.96 -4.86
N LEU A 217 14.91 16.78 -4.12
CA LEU A 217 16.12 17.60 -4.20
C LEU A 217 17.12 17.08 -5.26
N GLY A 218 16.86 15.95 -5.90
CA GLY A 218 17.83 15.33 -6.80
C GLY A 218 18.89 14.51 -6.08
N ASN A 219 19.98 14.24 -6.80
CA ASN A 219 21.22 13.69 -6.29
C ASN A 219 21.85 14.70 -5.32
N ILE A 220 22.10 14.30 -4.07
CA ILE A 220 22.70 15.18 -3.05
C ILE A 220 24.11 14.65 -2.72
N ASP A 221 25.13 15.44 -3.05
CA ASP A 221 26.51 15.13 -2.67
C ASP A 221 26.66 15.10 -1.14
N GLY A 222 27.21 14.00 -0.62
CA GLY A 222 27.36 13.81 0.82
C GLY A 222 26.03 13.63 1.58
N GLY A 223 24.91 13.41 0.88
CA GLY A 223 23.54 13.28 1.43
C GLY A 223 23.29 12.12 2.40
N GLY A 224 24.35 11.45 2.87
CA GLY A 224 24.32 10.37 3.84
C GLY A 224 23.83 9.05 3.23
N GLY A 225 24.21 7.91 3.83
CA GLY A 225 23.77 6.58 3.41
C GLY A 225 22.26 6.30 3.57
N TRP A 226 21.43 7.34 3.60
CA TRP A 226 19.97 7.23 3.63
C TRP A 226 19.48 6.70 2.28
N LYS A 227 18.78 5.58 2.34
CA LYS A 227 18.24 4.86 1.19
C LYS A 227 16.75 4.69 1.38
N GLY A 228 15.95 5.42 0.62
CA GLY A 228 14.49 5.41 0.75
C GLY A 228 13.92 4.01 0.50
N GLU A 229 14.51 3.26 -0.43
CA GLU A 229 14.16 1.88 -0.77
C GLU A 229 14.32 0.89 0.40
N ASN A 230 15.11 1.24 1.42
CA ASN A 230 15.28 0.43 2.63
C ASN A 230 14.25 0.76 3.73
N ARG A 231 13.45 1.81 3.56
CA ARG A 231 12.39 2.16 4.52
C ARG A 231 11.15 1.32 4.25
N ASP A 232 10.46 0.95 5.33
CA ASP A 232 9.15 0.34 5.20
C ASP A 232 8.18 1.33 4.55
N ALA A 233 7.42 0.81 3.58
CA ALA A 233 6.47 1.56 2.78
C ALA A 233 5.25 0.71 2.46
N ARG A 234 4.12 1.38 2.23
CA ARG A 234 2.83 0.76 1.94
C ARG A 234 2.17 1.40 0.74
N SER A 235 1.72 0.56 -0.17
CA SER A 235 0.88 0.95 -1.30
C SER A 235 -0.59 0.75 -0.95
N PHE A 236 -1.42 1.71 -1.35
CA PHE A 236 -2.87 1.71 -1.17
C PHE A 236 -3.53 1.75 -2.55
N VAL A 237 -4.47 0.83 -2.79
CA VAL A 237 -5.23 0.76 -4.03
C VAL A 237 -6.61 1.35 -3.78
N PHE A 238 -6.97 2.35 -4.58
CA PHE A 238 -8.23 3.05 -4.53
C PHE A 238 -9.01 2.88 -5.82
N GLN A 239 -10.33 2.85 -5.72
CA GLN A 239 -11.25 2.84 -6.87
C GLN A 239 -12.36 3.87 -6.67
N LYS A 240 -13.06 4.23 -7.75
CA LYS A 240 -14.24 5.12 -7.67
C LYS A 240 -15.28 4.48 -6.75
N GLN A 241 -15.86 5.27 -5.85
CA GLN A 241 -16.92 4.78 -4.97
C GLN A 241 -18.11 4.31 -5.82
N GLY A 242 -18.61 3.09 -5.56
CA GLY A 242 -19.74 2.53 -6.29
C GLY A 242 -19.40 1.94 -7.68
N ALA A 243 -18.12 1.83 -8.05
CA ALA A 243 -17.72 1.01 -9.18
C ALA A 243 -18.12 -0.46 -8.90
N SER A 244 -18.89 -1.06 -9.81
CA SER A 244 -19.39 -2.43 -9.67
C SER A 244 -18.23 -3.44 -9.52
N GLY A 245 -18.32 -4.32 -8.52
CA GLY A 245 -17.21 -5.06 -7.98
C GLY A 245 -16.46 -6.04 -8.91
N GLU A 246 -15.16 -6.13 -8.63
CA GLU A 246 -14.22 -7.26 -8.81
C GLU A 246 -14.23 -8.06 -10.13
N LYS A 247 -13.14 -7.92 -10.92
CA LYS A 247 -12.51 -9.10 -11.53
C LYS A 247 -11.92 -9.96 -10.40
N GLN A 248 -12.65 -10.97 -9.95
CA GLN A 248 -12.06 -12.00 -9.09
C GLN A 248 -10.99 -12.78 -9.85
N PRO A 249 -9.83 -13.10 -9.24
CA PRO A 249 -8.88 -14.02 -9.83
C PRO A 249 -9.48 -15.43 -9.90
N GLU A 250 -9.38 -16.07 -11.07
CA GLU A 250 -9.92 -17.40 -11.44
C GLU A 250 -9.34 -18.60 -10.64
N TRP A 251 -8.88 -18.42 -9.41
CA TRP A 251 -8.40 -19.54 -8.58
C TRP A 251 -9.48 -20.15 -7.67
N LYS A 252 -10.64 -19.49 -7.48
CA LYS A 252 -11.66 -19.95 -6.50
C LYS A 252 -12.93 -20.59 -7.06
N ARG A 253 -12.97 -20.95 -8.34
CA ARG A 253 -14.05 -21.83 -8.88
C ARG A 253 -13.73 -23.29 -8.60
N GLY A 254 -13.78 -23.66 -7.34
CA GLY A 254 -13.62 -25.03 -6.88
C GLY A 254 -14.23 -25.19 -5.50
N SER A 255 -15.37 -25.88 -5.44
CA SER A 255 -15.97 -26.46 -4.23
C SER A 255 -16.73 -25.52 -3.29
N LYS A 256 -18.00 -25.26 -3.61
CA LYS A 256 -19.08 -25.34 -2.60
C LYS A 256 -20.31 -26.04 -3.18
N ALA A 257 -20.26 -27.37 -3.18
CA ALA A 257 -21.44 -28.20 -3.28
C ALA A 257 -22.26 -28.10 -1.97
N SER A 258 -23.48 -27.58 -2.11
CA SER A 258 -24.72 -28.00 -1.45
C SER A 258 -24.64 -28.78 -0.13
N LYS A 259 -25.08 -28.15 0.97
CA LYS A 259 -25.78 -28.84 2.07
C LYS A 259 -27.06 -28.06 2.42
N LYS A 260 -28.14 -28.37 1.70
CA LYS A 260 -29.51 -27.95 2.01
C LYS A 260 -30.06 -28.96 3.02
N ARG A 261 -30.23 -28.58 4.30
CA ARG A 261 -30.93 -29.41 5.28
C ARG A 261 -32.43 -29.30 5.03
N LYS A 262 -33.03 -30.44 4.72
CA LYS A 262 -34.46 -30.73 4.59
C LYS A 262 -35.09 -30.67 5.99
N ARG A 263 -36.18 -29.93 6.18
CA ARG A 263 -37.06 -30.05 7.35
C ARG A 263 -38.41 -30.50 6.82
N GLU A 264 -38.73 -31.75 7.09
CA GLU A 264 -40.01 -32.38 6.76
C GLU A 264 -41.10 -31.85 7.70
N GLY A 265 -42.29 -31.67 7.13
CA GLY A 265 -43.47 -31.21 7.85
C GLY A 265 -44.16 -32.35 8.59
N GLU A 266 -44.89 -31.97 9.62
CA GLU A 266 -45.91 -32.79 10.24
C GLU A 266 -47.23 -32.02 10.08
N LYS A 267 -48.17 -32.68 9.40
CA LYS A 267 -49.56 -32.26 9.23
C LYS A 267 -50.28 -32.51 10.55
N ASP A 268 -51.12 -31.57 10.97
CA ASP A 268 -52.31 -31.95 11.72
C ASP A 268 -53.51 -31.21 11.12
N THR A 269 -54.49 -32.02 10.75
CA THR A 269 -55.76 -31.67 10.14
C THR A 269 -56.83 -31.71 11.22
N SER A 270 -57.67 -30.69 11.29
CA SER A 270 -59.05 -30.85 11.74
C SER A 270 -59.90 -29.72 11.14
N ASP A 271 -60.68 -30.09 10.13
CA ASP A 271 -61.94 -29.45 9.78
C ASP A 271 -62.92 -29.64 10.95
N ASP A 272 -63.73 -28.62 11.25
CA ASP A 272 -65.20 -28.66 11.13
C ASP A 272 -65.90 -27.55 11.96
N ASP A 273 -66.76 -26.85 11.23
CA ASP A 273 -68.10 -26.35 11.56
C ASP A 273 -68.37 -25.05 12.35
N ASP A 274 -69.27 -24.28 11.69
CA ASP A 274 -70.11 -23.12 12.04
C ASP A 274 -69.52 -21.70 12.21
#